data_AF-A0A0A6VKA4-F1
#
_entry.id   AF-A0A0A6VKA4-F1
#
_cell.length_a   1.000
_cell.length_b   1.000
_cell.length_c   1.000
_cell.angle_alpha   90.00
_cell.angle_beta   90.00
_cell.angle_gamma   90.00
#
_symmetry.space_group_name_H-M   'P 1'
#
loop_
_entity.id
_entity.type
_entity.pdbx_description
1 polymer ?
#
loop_
_entity_poly.entity_id
_entity_poly.type
_entity_poly.pdbx_seq_one_letter_code
_entity_poly.pdbx_strand_id
1 'polypeptide(L)'
;RKRANEIASMVVIGDVSDRDIVLIDDICDTGGTLAKAAGLLKEKGARSVRALITHPVLSGKAYENIENSVLEELVVCDTIPLK
;
A
#
# COMPACT_ATOMS: atom_id res chain seq x y z
N ARG A 1 4.13 16.19 22.04
CA ARG A 1 3.22 15.55 21.05
C ARG A 1 4.11 14.89 19.99
N LYS A 2 3.89 13.60 19.64
CA LYS A 2 4.54 12.99 18.47
C LYS A 2 4.20 13.82 17.22
N ARG A 3 5.17 14.02 16.33
CA ARG A 3 4.99 14.83 15.11
C ARG A 3 3.93 14.17 14.23
N ALA A 4 3.00 14.95 13.68
CA ALA A 4 2.16 14.45 12.58
C ALA A 4 3.11 13.99 11.46
N ASN A 5 2.88 12.79 10.92
CA ASN A 5 3.71 12.09 9.92
C ASN A 5 4.92 11.28 10.41
N GLU A 6 5.11 11.09 11.73
CA GLU A 6 6.00 10.02 12.22
C GLU A 6 5.18 8.75 12.44
N ILE A 7 5.32 7.79 11.52
CA ILE A 7 4.68 6.47 11.66
C ILE A 7 5.24 5.80 12.92
N ALA A 8 4.39 5.74 13.96
CA ALA A 8 4.61 4.84 15.07
C ALA A 8 4.54 3.42 14.51
N SER A 9 5.67 2.70 14.52
CA SER A 9 5.84 1.26 14.23
C SER A 9 4.60 0.53 13.69
N MET A 10 4.64 0.10 12.43
CA MET A 10 3.57 -0.68 11.81
C MET A 10 3.64 -2.14 12.30
N VAL A 11 2.52 -2.68 12.78
CA VAL A 11 2.43 -4.06 13.31
C VAL A 11 1.34 -4.80 12.54
N VAL A 12 1.67 -6.01 12.07
CA VAL A 12 0.69 -6.92 11.47
C VAL A 12 -0.02 -7.67 12.58
N ILE A 13 -1.35 -7.60 12.61
CA ILE A 13 -2.21 -8.39 13.50
C ILE A 13 -2.80 -9.53 12.67
N GLY A 14 -2.45 -10.77 13.00
CA GLY A 14 -2.83 -11.97 12.27
C GLY A 14 -1.66 -12.66 11.58
N ASP A 15 -1.90 -13.85 11.03
CA ASP A 15 -0.92 -14.62 10.26
C ASP A 15 -1.20 -14.49 8.76
N VAL A 16 -0.17 -14.13 8.02
CA VAL A 16 -0.21 -13.87 6.57
C VAL A 16 0.68 -14.85 5.80
N SER A 17 1.32 -15.79 6.49
CA SER A 17 2.25 -16.76 5.91
C SER A 17 1.55 -17.61 4.83
N ASP A 18 2.13 -17.66 3.63
CA ASP A 18 1.62 -18.37 2.45
C ASP A 18 0.17 -17.99 2.06
N ARG A 19 -0.23 -16.73 2.30
CA ARG A 19 -1.51 -16.16 1.87
C ARG A 19 -1.33 -15.16 0.75
N ASP A 20 -2.34 -15.08 -0.13
CA ASP A 20 -2.48 -13.97 -1.08
C ASP A 20 -3.21 -12.83 -0.38
N ILE A 21 -2.56 -11.67 -0.25
CA ILE A 21 -3.07 -10.55 0.54
C ILE A 21 -3.63 -9.46 -0.37
N VAL A 22 -4.85 -9.01 -0.05
CA VAL A 22 -5.48 -7.86 -0.67
C VAL A 22 -5.54 -6.73 0.34
N LEU A 23 -4.78 -5.66 0.09
CA LEU A 23 -4.90 -4.39 0.79
C LEU A 23 -6.09 -3.62 0.21
N ILE A 24 -6.98 -3.14 1.07
CA ILE A 24 -8.16 -2.37 0.68
C ILE A 24 -8.08 -1.03 1.40
N ASP A 25 -8.18 0.06 0.64
CA ASP A 25 -8.22 1.41 1.19
C ASP A 25 -9.11 2.33 0.33
N ASP A 26 -9.51 3.47 0.90
CA ASP A 26 -10.30 4.46 0.16
C ASP A 26 -9.43 5.28 -0.80
N ILE A 27 -8.28 5.79 -0.34
CA ILE A 27 -7.44 6.74 -1.07
C ILE A 27 -5.98 6.28 -1.09
N CYS A 28 -5.36 6.36 -2.26
CA CYS A 28 -3.90 6.28 -2.38
C CYS A 28 -3.36 7.65 -2.83
N ASP A 29 -2.76 8.39 -1.89
CA ASP A 29 -2.14 9.70 -2.13
C ASP A 29 -0.68 9.55 -2.60
N THR A 30 0.29 9.54 -1.68
CA THR A 30 1.72 9.43 -2.05
C THR A 30 2.21 8.00 -2.30
N GLY A 31 1.38 6.97 -2.10
CA GLY A 31 1.75 5.56 -2.21
C GLY A 31 2.70 5.02 -1.12
N GLY A 32 3.29 5.88 -0.29
CA GLY A 32 4.32 5.48 0.68
C GLY A 32 3.82 4.56 1.80
N THR A 33 2.61 4.80 2.32
CA THR A 33 2.01 3.93 3.34
C THR A 33 1.71 2.54 2.78
N LEU A 34 1.13 2.49 1.57
CA LEU A 34 0.76 1.25 0.90
C LEU A 34 1.98 0.40 0.55
N ALA A 35 3.03 1.00 0.00
CA ALA A 35 4.29 0.32 -0.31
C ALA A 35 4.96 -0.27 0.95
N LYS A 36 4.98 0.49 2.07
CA LYS A 36 5.52 0.00 3.36
C LYS A 36 4.68 -1.15 3.93
N ALA A 37 3.36 -1.04 3.88
CA ALA A 37 2.46 -2.11 4.32
C ALA A 37 2.70 -3.40 3.53
N ALA A 38 2.80 -3.29 2.20
CA ALA A 38 3.09 -4.42 1.34
C ALA A 38 4.44 -5.06 1.65
N GLY A 39 5.49 -4.25 1.85
CA GLY A 39 6.81 -4.72 2.28
C GLY A 39 6.74 -5.52 3.59
N LEU A 40 6.10 -4.97 4.62
CA LEU A 40 5.94 -5.63 5.91
C LEU A 40 5.17 -6.96 5.80
N LEU A 41 4.11 -7.01 5.00
CA LEU A 41 3.35 -8.24 4.76
C LEU A 41 4.19 -9.31 4.05
N LYS A 42 4.99 -8.89 3.06
CA LYS A 42 5.88 -9.78 2.32
C LYS A 42 7.00 -10.34 3.21
N GLU A 43 7.60 -9.50 4.05
CA GLU A 43 8.57 -9.92 5.08
C GLU A 43 7.98 -10.92 6.08
N LYS A 44 6.67 -10.84 6.35
CA LYS A 44 5.93 -11.77 7.20
C LYS A 44 5.50 -13.07 6.50
N GLY A 45 5.90 -13.27 5.24
CA GLY A 45 5.69 -14.53 4.53
C GLY A 45 4.46 -14.57 3.61
N ALA A 46 3.84 -13.41 3.31
CA ALA A 46 2.76 -13.37 2.31
C ALA A 46 3.24 -13.93 0.95
N ARG A 47 2.40 -14.74 0.31
CA ARG A 47 2.66 -15.30 -1.02
C ARG A 47 2.59 -14.20 -2.09
N SER A 48 1.57 -13.35 -2.03
CA SER A 48 1.41 -12.17 -2.88
C SER A 48 0.81 -11.01 -2.08
N VAL A 49 1.02 -9.78 -2.57
CA VAL A 49 0.34 -8.60 -2.03
C VAL A 49 -0.13 -7.73 -3.19
N ARG A 50 -1.41 -7.38 -3.19
CA ARG A 50 -2.06 -6.48 -4.14
C ARG A 50 -2.89 -5.44 -3.42
N ALA A 51 -3.21 -4.34 -4.08
CA ALA A 51 -3.99 -3.27 -3.50
C ALA A 51 -5.19 -2.89 -4.37
N LEU A 52 -6.35 -2.72 -3.73
CA LEU A 52 -7.60 -2.23 -4.33
C LEU A 52 -7.96 -0.91 -3.66
N ILE A 53 -7.97 0.17 -4.44
CA ILE A 53 -8.13 1.54 -3.95
C ILE A 53 -9.25 2.26 -4.70
N THR A 54 -10.12 2.97 -3.98
CA THR A 54 -11.25 3.66 -4.63
C THR A 54 -10.82 4.95 -5.36
N HIS A 55 -9.97 5.75 -4.73
CA HIS A 55 -9.58 7.09 -5.20
C HIS A 55 -8.08 7.18 -5.46
N PRO A 56 -7.64 7.16 -6.74
CA PRO A 56 -6.22 7.22 -7.09
C PRO A 56 -5.72 8.67 -7.12
N VAL A 57 -5.53 9.30 -5.96
CA VAL A 57 -4.95 10.65 -5.88
C VAL A 57 -3.54 10.70 -6.47
N LEU A 58 -2.73 9.66 -6.20
CA LEU A 58 -1.42 9.39 -6.81
C LEU A 58 -0.53 10.63 -6.94
N SER A 59 -0.34 11.36 -5.84
CA SER A 59 0.43 12.61 -5.82
C SER A 59 1.92 12.39 -5.60
N GLY A 60 2.72 13.39 -5.99
CA GLY A 60 4.17 13.41 -5.75
C GLY A 60 4.88 12.18 -6.31
N LYS A 61 5.48 11.40 -5.43
CA LYS A 61 6.27 10.19 -5.75
C LYS A 61 5.41 8.91 -5.83
N ALA A 62 4.08 9.00 -5.95
CA ALA A 62 3.21 7.83 -5.92
C ALA A 62 3.62 6.74 -6.93
N TYR A 63 3.77 7.08 -8.21
CA TYR A 63 4.17 6.13 -9.25
C TYR A 63 5.51 5.46 -8.94
N GLU A 64 6.54 6.26 -8.59
CA GLU A 64 7.86 5.76 -8.20
C GLU A 64 7.79 4.85 -6.97
N ASN A 65 6.98 5.20 -5.96
CA ASN A 65 6.81 4.41 -4.75
C ASN A 65 6.12 3.07 -5.03
N ILE A 66 5.13 3.04 -5.93
CA ILE A 66 4.40 1.83 -6.31
C ILE A 66 5.27 0.94 -7.20
N GLU A 67 5.94 1.49 -8.22
CA GLU A 67 6.84 0.74 -9.11
C GLU A 67 8.00 0.09 -8.36
N ASN A 68 8.56 0.78 -7.36
CA ASN A 68 9.64 0.25 -6.53
C ASN A 68 9.15 -0.58 -5.33
N SER A 69 7.83 -0.80 -5.21
CA SER A 69 7.26 -1.60 -4.12
C SER A 69 7.26 -3.11 -4.44
N VAL A 70 6.78 -3.90 -3.48
CA VAL A 70 6.56 -5.35 -3.64
C VAL A 70 5.12 -5.69 -4.06
N LEU A 71 4.29 -4.69 -4.37
CA LEU A 71 2.93 -4.93 -4.86
C LEU A 71 2.98 -5.62 -6.23
N GLU A 72 2.16 -6.65 -6.41
CA GLU A 72 1.96 -7.28 -7.73
C GLU A 72 1.08 -6.42 -8.63
N GLU A 73 0.04 -5.82 -8.05
CA GLU A 73 -0.90 -4.97 -8.76
C GLU A 73 -1.51 -3.91 -7.83
N LEU A 74 -1.78 -2.74 -8.42
CA LEU A 74 -2.60 -1.69 -7.84
C LEU A 74 -3.81 -1.48 -8.75
N VAL A 75 -4.99 -1.89 -8.27
CA VAL A 75 -6.26 -1.74 -8.97
C VAL A 75 -6.98 -0.53 -8.40
N VAL A 76 -7.45 0.36 -9.28
CA VAL A 76 -8.10 1.62 -8.87
C VAL A 76 -9.38 1.85 -9.64
N CYS A 77 -10.31 2.61 -9.07
CA CYS A 77 -11.46 3.15 -9.82
C CYS A 77 -11.07 4.42 -10.59
N ASP A 78 -11.93 4.82 -11.52
CA ASP A 78 -11.79 6.00 -12.38
C ASP A 78 -12.34 7.29 -11.75
N THR A 79 -12.52 7.31 -10.42
CA THR A 79 -13.05 8.47 -9.68
C THR A 79 -12.16 9.71 -9.77
N ILE A 80 -10.87 9.52 -10.10
CA ILE A 80 -9.90 10.57 -10.41
C ILE A 80 -9.16 10.17 -11.69
N PRO A 81 -9.09 11.03 -12.73
CA PRO A 81 -8.34 10.74 -13.94
C PRO A 81 -6.84 10.56 -13.67
N LEU A 82 -6.25 9.53 -14.27
CA LEU A 82 -4.81 9.27 -14.20
C LEU A 82 -4.03 10.26 -15.09
N LYS A 83 -2.76 10.49 -14.75
CA LYS A 83 -1.85 11.42 -15.44
C LYS A 83 -0.88 10.69 -16.33
#